data_AF-G4TQR1-F1
#
_entry.id   AF-G4TQR1-F1
#
_cell.length_a   1.000
_cell.length_b   1.000
_cell.length_c   1.000
_cell.angle_alpha   90.00
_cell.angle_beta   90.00
_cell.angle_gamma   90.00
#
_symmetry.space_group_name_H-M   'P 1'
#
loop_
_entity.id
_entity.type
_entity.pdbx_description
1 polymer ?
#
loop_
_entity_poly.entity_id
_entity_poly.type
_entity_poly.pdbx_seq_one_letter_code
_entity_poly.pdbx_strand_id
1 'polypeptide(L)'
;MDNPFFFPPHSNAVQITRAISSMAPDIDLDGFANAVHESIDAIQPWVNARSDLPVVQGTLATLQQQVWQYCANVKDSAGAASSGARFAEQAQQLCTYLLDKSTPTFRIRRHIDDMKKVARQAQQEAHATTLSFRESRRSLNELANQIPMNQFQLLHHELFQAHRYSQAKEAKSDAKASAIVKSILFPLGIPWFIEKAERKRAEARWVMQDSMVQANQCAASRVVLSQLSGSIEHMAHHIESLTNWWIEVETALNSIAENVEIIQGDGYHKLRLIQLRKRWFKLRGEYLRYTQEVARLRITD
;
A
#
# COMPACT_ATOMS: atom_id res chain seq x y z
N MET A 1 41.00 -16.36 51.63
CA MET A 1 40.78 -15.09 50.92
C MET A 1 39.42 -15.22 50.26
N ASP A 2 38.37 -14.98 51.04
CA ASP A 2 36.99 -15.05 50.56
C ASP A 2 36.65 -13.72 49.94
N ASN A 3 36.26 -13.75 48.67
CA ASN A 3 35.91 -12.59 47.87
C ASN A 3 34.49 -12.14 48.28
N PRO A 4 34.32 -11.09 49.09
CA PRO A 4 33.00 -10.72 49.56
C PRO A 4 32.38 -9.79 48.50
N PHE A 5 31.07 -9.95 48.26
CA PHE A 5 30.25 -9.07 47.41
C PHE A 5 30.33 -9.30 45.90
N PHE A 6 30.00 -10.52 45.45
CA PHE A 6 29.29 -10.67 44.19
C PHE A 6 27.81 -10.95 44.51
N PHE A 7 27.06 -9.92 44.86
CA PHE A 7 25.59 -10.04 44.90
C PHE A 7 25.12 -10.17 43.45
N PRO A 8 24.47 -11.28 43.06
CA PRO A 8 23.90 -11.39 41.73
C PRO A 8 22.93 -10.21 41.54
N PRO A 9 23.00 -9.48 40.41
CA PRO A 9 22.05 -8.41 40.14
C PRO A 9 20.64 -8.98 40.27
N HIS A 10 19.83 -8.37 41.13
CA HIS A 10 18.46 -8.78 41.39
C HIS A 10 17.73 -8.96 40.05
N SER A 11 17.25 -10.18 39.79
CA SER A 11 16.54 -10.59 38.56
C SER A 11 15.52 -9.53 38.09
N ASN A 12 14.84 -8.89 39.04
CA ASN A 12 13.82 -7.89 38.79
C ASN A 12 14.34 -6.61 38.11
N ALA A 13 15.55 -6.12 38.44
CA ALA A 13 16.10 -4.90 37.84
C ALA A 13 16.40 -5.08 36.34
N VAL A 14 16.84 -6.28 35.96
CA VAL A 14 17.07 -6.66 34.55
C VAL A 14 15.74 -6.76 33.80
N GLN A 15 14.72 -7.35 34.41
CA GLN A 15 13.38 -7.44 33.82
C GLN A 15 12.73 -6.06 33.62
N ILE A 16 12.78 -5.18 34.64
CA ILE A 16 12.28 -3.80 34.55
C ILE A 16 13.01 -3.03 33.44
N THR A 17 14.33 -3.17 33.39
CA THR A 17 15.16 -2.57 32.32
C THR A 17 14.69 -3.01 30.94
N ARG A 18 14.47 -4.32 30.77
CA ARG A 18 14.01 -4.89 29.51
C ARG A 18 12.61 -4.38 29.15
N ALA A 19 11.68 -4.37 30.10
CA ALA A 19 10.32 -3.89 29.91
C ALA A 19 10.29 -2.41 29.49
N ILE A 20 11.04 -1.53 30.17
CA ILE A 20 11.14 -0.10 29.80
C ILE A 20 11.73 0.06 28.39
N SER A 21 12.70 -0.78 28.02
CA SER A 21 13.36 -0.70 26.71
C SER A 21 12.48 -1.21 25.57
N SER A 22 11.68 -2.26 25.79
CA SER A 22 10.76 -2.82 24.80
C SER A 22 9.50 -1.97 24.58
N MET A 23 9.24 -1.00 25.46
CA MET A 23 8.09 -0.13 25.31
C MET A 23 8.12 0.67 24.01
N ALA A 24 9.27 1.19 23.56
CA ALA A 24 9.31 2.01 22.35
C ALA A 24 9.83 1.19 21.16
N PRO A 25 9.04 1.03 20.10
CA PRO A 25 9.43 0.23 18.96
C PRO A 25 10.37 1.03 18.06
N ASP A 26 11.18 0.29 17.31
CA ASP A 26 11.96 0.85 16.20
C ASP A 26 11.14 0.67 14.93
N ILE A 27 10.24 1.61 14.65
CA ILE A 27 9.36 1.57 13.48
C ILE A 27 9.88 2.59 12.48
N ASP A 28 10.13 2.13 11.27
CA ASP A 28 10.42 3.00 10.14
C ASP A 28 9.12 3.56 9.53
N LEU A 29 8.49 4.51 10.24
CA LEU A 29 7.26 5.17 9.77
C LEU A 29 7.48 6.00 8.50
N ASP A 30 8.68 6.56 8.33
CA ASP A 30 9.04 7.32 7.13
C ASP A 30 9.17 6.36 5.93
N GLY A 31 9.81 5.21 6.09
CA GLY A 31 9.86 4.15 5.07
C GLY A 31 8.46 3.63 4.71
N PHE A 32 7.58 3.46 5.70
CA PHE A 32 6.19 3.09 5.46
C PHE A 32 5.42 4.17 4.68
N ALA A 33 5.57 5.44 5.05
CA ALA A 33 4.96 6.56 4.34
C ALA A 33 5.45 6.65 2.88
N ASN A 34 6.74 6.49 2.65
CA ASN A 34 7.32 6.46 1.30
C ASN A 34 6.75 5.31 0.46
N ALA A 35 6.64 4.10 1.05
CA ALA A 35 6.03 2.96 0.36
C ALA A 35 4.56 3.22 -0.01
N VAL A 36 3.79 3.92 0.85
CA VAL A 36 2.43 4.35 0.53
C VAL A 36 2.43 5.35 -0.63
N HIS A 37 3.28 6.39 -0.62
CA HIS A 37 3.36 7.36 -1.72
C HIS A 37 3.73 6.68 -3.06
N GLU A 38 4.78 5.86 -3.07
CA GLU A 38 5.21 5.12 -4.25
C GLU A 38 4.09 4.22 -4.79
N SER A 39 3.35 3.55 -3.90
CA SER A 39 2.24 2.70 -4.29
C SER A 39 1.09 3.51 -4.91
N ILE A 40 0.82 4.71 -4.40
CA ILE A 40 -0.27 5.58 -4.90
C ILE A 40 0.11 6.17 -6.24
N ASP A 41 1.34 6.64 -6.40
CA ASP A 41 1.86 7.10 -7.69
C ASP A 41 1.77 6.00 -8.75
N ALA A 42 2.03 4.75 -8.37
CA ALA A 42 1.90 3.60 -9.25
C ALA A 42 0.44 3.29 -9.67
N ILE A 43 -0.54 3.55 -8.79
CA ILE A 43 -1.95 3.29 -9.09
C ILE A 43 -2.68 4.46 -9.75
N GLN A 44 -2.18 5.68 -9.60
CA GLN A 44 -2.83 6.91 -10.05
C GLN A 44 -3.27 6.88 -11.53
N PRO A 45 -2.48 6.34 -12.47
CA PRO A 45 -2.89 6.26 -13.88
C PRO A 45 -4.14 5.40 -14.11
N TRP A 46 -4.42 4.42 -13.24
CA TRP A 46 -5.51 3.46 -13.43
C TRP A 46 -6.86 3.98 -12.94
N VAL A 47 -6.86 4.92 -11.99
CA VAL A 47 -8.08 5.46 -11.36
C VAL A 47 -9.09 5.94 -12.40
N ASN A 48 -8.62 6.65 -13.44
CA ASN A 48 -9.44 7.23 -14.49
C ASN A 48 -9.16 6.65 -15.88
N ALA A 49 -8.42 5.55 -15.97
CA ALA A 49 -8.12 4.92 -17.23
C ALA A 49 -9.41 4.48 -17.94
N ARG A 50 -9.41 4.56 -19.28
CA ARG A 50 -10.53 4.14 -20.14
C ARG A 50 -9.99 3.39 -21.34
N SER A 51 -10.80 2.49 -21.89
CA SER A 51 -10.52 1.80 -23.15
C SER A 51 -11.80 1.65 -23.96
N ASP A 52 -11.70 1.74 -25.28
CA ASP A 52 -12.82 1.51 -26.19
C ASP A 52 -12.94 0.03 -26.58
N LEU A 53 -11.98 -0.82 -26.18
CA LEU A 53 -12.01 -2.24 -26.43
C LEU A 53 -12.83 -2.96 -25.34
N PRO A 54 -13.94 -3.65 -25.69
CA PRO A 54 -14.78 -4.34 -24.70
C PRO A 54 -14.01 -5.37 -23.86
N VAL A 55 -13.01 -6.03 -24.45
CA VAL A 55 -12.16 -7.01 -23.76
C VAL A 55 -11.28 -6.36 -22.68
N VAL A 56 -10.87 -5.11 -22.86
CA VAL A 56 -10.03 -4.37 -21.90
C VAL A 56 -10.89 -3.68 -20.85
N GLN A 57 -12.10 -3.21 -21.22
CA GLN A 57 -13.02 -2.55 -20.30
C GLN A 57 -13.34 -3.38 -19.06
N GLY A 58 -13.59 -4.69 -19.23
CA GLY A 58 -13.87 -5.59 -18.10
C GLY A 58 -12.71 -5.68 -17.11
N THR A 59 -11.49 -5.91 -17.61
CA THR A 59 -10.28 -5.95 -16.78
C THR A 59 -10.00 -4.61 -16.11
N LEU A 60 -10.25 -3.50 -16.81
CA LEU A 60 -10.03 -2.16 -16.31
C LEU A 60 -10.99 -1.77 -15.18
N ALA A 61 -12.27 -2.14 -15.30
CA ALA A 61 -13.26 -1.94 -14.25
C ALA A 61 -12.88 -2.73 -12.98
N THR A 62 -12.47 -3.99 -13.13
CA THR A 62 -11.96 -4.80 -12.01
C THR A 62 -10.71 -4.17 -11.38
N LEU A 63 -9.77 -3.68 -12.20
CA LEU A 63 -8.57 -3.01 -11.73
C LEU A 63 -8.92 -1.76 -10.90
N GLN A 64 -9.81 -0.91 -11.43
CA GLN A 64 -10.28 0.28 -10.74
C GLN A 64 -10.90 -0.08 -9.40
N GLN A 65 -11.77 -1.09 -9.35
CA GLN A 65 -12.35 -1.57 -8.10
C GLN A 65 -11.27 -1.99 -7.08
N GLN A 66 -10.23 -2.71 -7.52
CA GLN A 66 -9.13 -3.12 -6.65
C GLN A 66 -8.28 -1.93 -6.18
N VAL A 67 -8.07 -0.94 -7.04
CA VAL A 67 -7.40 0.32 -6.69
C VAL A 67 -8.20 1.08 -5.63
N TRP A 68 -9.52 1.19 -5.77
CA TRP A 68 -10.40 1.81 -4.78
C TRP A 68 -10.36 1.07 -3.44
N GLN A 69 -10.40 -0.27 -3.46
CA GLN A 69 -10.28 -1.07 -2.26
C GLN A 69 -8.92 -0.87 -1.58
N TYR A 70 -7.85 -0.82 -2.36
CA TYR A 70 -6.51 -0.55 -1.84
C TYR A 70 -6.41 0.84 -1.19
N CYS A 71 -6.93 1.86 -1.84
CA CYS A 71 -7.04 3.22 -1.31
C CYS A 71 -7.81 3.27 0.02
N ALA A 72 -8.92 2.54 0.13
CA ALA A 72 -9.66 2.40 1.38
C ALA A 72 -8.80 1.74 2.48
N ASN A 73 -8.05 0.70 2.14
CA ASN A 73 -7.15 0.02 3.09
C ASN A 73 -6.02 0.95 3.58
N VAL A 74 -5.47 1.81 2.71
CA VAL A 74 -4.51 2.85 3.11
C VAL A 74 -5.17 3.83 4.09
N LYS A 75 -6.42 4.24 3.84
CA LYS A 75 -7.17 5.10 4.78
C LYS A 75 -7.38 4.43 6.13
N ASP A 76 -7.73 3.15 6.14
CA ASP A 76 -7.91 2.38 7.38
C ASP A 76 -6.61 2.25 8.17
N SER A 77 -5.46 2.14 7.49
CA SER A 77 -4.15 2.13 8.14
C SER A 77 -3.85 3.43 8.92
N ALA A 78 -4.41 4.57 8.50
CA ALA A 78 -4.32 5.82 9.25
C ALA A 78 -5.13 5.78 10.57
N GLY A 79 -6.16 4.95 10.66
CA GLY A 79 -6.85 4.63 11.91
C GLY A 79 -5.90 3.97 12.91
N ALA A 80 -5.18 2.92 12.49
CA ALA A 80 -4.19 2.25 13.32
C ALA A 80 -3.06 3.20 13.79
N ALA A 81 -2.58 4.07 12.89
CA ALA A 81 -1.61 5.11 13.23
C ALA A 81 -2.14 6.14 14.23
N SER A 82 -3.42 6.52 14.13
CA SER A 82 -4.08 7.43 15.08
C SER A 82 -4.13 6.82 16.49
N SER A 83 -4.45 5.53 16.59
CA SER A 83 -4.38 4.77 17.84
C SER A 83 -2.95 4.72 18.38
N GLY A 84 -1.94 4.52 17.52
CA GLY A 84 -0.52 4.61 17.86
C GLY A 84 -0.12 5.98 18.43
N ALA A 85 -0.57 7.09 17.83
CA ALA A 85 -0.33 8.44 18.32
C ALA A 85 -0.94 8.66 19.71
N ARG A 86 -2.18 8.21 19.92
CA ARG A 86 -2.87 8.28 21.22
C ARG A 86 -2.14 7.46 22.28
N PHE A 87 -1.67 6.27 21.94
CA PHE A 87 -0.85 5.46 22.85
C PHE A 87 0.45 6.17 23.21
N ALA A 88 1.16 6.72 22.22
CA ALA A 88 2.41 7.44 22.44
C ALA A 88 2.24 8.66 23.36
N GLU A 89 1.09 9.35 23.30
CA GLU A 89 0.73 10.41 24.26
C GLU A 89 0.54 9.86 25.67
N GLN A 90 -0.21 8.76 25.83
CA GLN A 90 -0.38 8.12 27.13
C GLN A 90 0.94 7.57 27.70
N ALA A 91 1.84 7.09 26.85
CA ALA A 91 3.15 6.60 27.27
C ALA A 91 4.05 7.75 27.78
N GLN A 92 3.97 8.93 27.19
CA GLN A 92 4.64 10.14 27.71
C GLN A 92 4.11 10.53 29.08
N GLN A 93 2.79 10.47 29.26
CA GLN A 93 2.14 10.74 30.54
C GLN A 93 2.55 9.71 31.60
N LEU A 94 2.62 8.42 31.24
CA LEU A 94 3.10 7.36 32.11
C LEU A 94 4.55 7.63 32.57
N CYS A 95 5.44 8.01 31.65
CA CYS A 95 6.81 8.37 32.01
C CYS A 95 6.84 9.54 33.00
N THR A 96 5.95 10.52 32.84
CA THR A 96 5.84 11.67 33.76
C THR A 96 5.37 11.23 35.15
N TYR A 97 4.37 10.35 35.23
CA TYR A 97 3.93 9.77 36.49
C TYR A 97 5.01 8.93 37.20
N LEU A 98 5.75 8.11 36.44
CA LEU A 98 6.83 7.29 36.99
C LEU A 98 8.03 8.13 37.46
N LEU A 99 8.27 9.29 36.86
CA LEU A 99 9.32 10.23 37.27
C LEU A 99 8.95 11.04 38.52
N ASP A 100 7.66 11.19 38.81
CA ASP A 100 7.14 11.94 39.94
C ASP A 100 6.86 11.02 41.13
N LYS A 101 7.72 11.09 42.15
CA LYS A 101 7.59 10.31 43.39
C LYS A 101 6.33 10.65 44.19
N SER A 102 5.70 11.80 43.94
CA SER A 102 4.45 12.18 44.61
C SER A 102 3.20 11.58 43.95
N THR A 103 3.33 11.05 42.73
CA THR A 103 2.21 10.41 42.05
C THR A 103 1.89 9.06 42.72
N PRO A 104 0.67 8.86 43.26
CA PRO A 104 0.31 7.61 43.94
C PRO A 104 0.28 6.40 43.01
N THR A 105 0.76 5.24 43.48
CA THR A 105 0.84 4.00 42.70
C THR A 105 -0.48 3.58 42.05
N PHE A 106 -1.61 3.73 42.75
CA PHE A 106 -2.91 3.34 42.19
C PHE A 106 -3.29 4.14 40.94
N ARG A 107 -2.87 5.42 40.85
CA ARG A 107 -3.10 6.27 39.67
C ARG A 107 -2.28 5.79 38.48
N ILE A 108 -1.04 5.36 38.73
CA ILE A 108 -0.14 4.79 37.72
C ILE A 108 -0.72 3.49 37.17
N ARG A 109 -1.14 2.57 38.06
CA ARG A 109 -1.75 1.30 37.66
C ARG A 109 -3.04 1.51 36.84
N ARG A 110 -3.91 2.41 37.28
CA ARG A 110 -5.13 2.77 36.51
C ARG A 110 -4.79 3.32 35.12
N HIS A 111 -3.80 4.20 35.02
CA HIS A 111 -3.35 4.74 33.73
C HIS A 111 -2.77 3.64 32.82
N ILE A 112 -2.02 2.69 33.38
CA ILE A 112 -1.53 1.51 32.67
C ILE A 112 -2.69 0.65 32.14
N ASP A 113 -3.76 0.44 32.92
CA ASP A 113 -4.91 -0.33 32.47
C ASP A 113 -5.65 0.35 31.30
N ASP A 114 -5.74 1.69 31.32
CA ASP A 114 -6.28 2.46 30.20
C ASP A 114 -5.35 2.38 28.97
N MET A 115 -4.02 2.40 29.17
CA MET A 115 -3.05 2.17 28.08
C MET A 115 -3.18 0.79 27.45
N LYS A 116 -3.41 -0.27 28.23
CA LYS A 116 -3.63 -1.63 27.69
C LYS A 116 -4.86 -1.68 26.78
N LYS A 117 -5.95 -0.99 27.12
CA LYS A 117 -7.13 -0.90 26.24
C LYS A 117 -6.78 -0.26 24.90
N VAL A 118 -6.00 0.82 24.91
CA VAL A 118 -5.53 1.49 23.68
C VAL A 118 -4.60 0.59 22.88
N ALA A 119 -3.66 -0.12 23.54
CA ALA A 119 -2.76 -1.06 22.88
C ALA A 119 -3.51 -2.20 22.18
N ARG A 120 -4.51 -2.80 22.84
CA ARG A 120 -5.34 -3.85 22.23
C ARG A 120 -6.16 -3.34 21.05
N GLN A 121 -6.71 -2.13 21.14
CA GLN A 121 -7.39 -1.50 20.01
C GLN A 121 -6.41 -1.29 18.84
N ALA A 122 -5.23 -0.71 19.10
CA ALA A 122 -4.21 -0.49 18.08
C ALA A 122 -3.74 -1.81 17.43
N GLN A 123 -3.60 -2.88 18.24
CA GLN A 123 -3.26 -4.21 17.76
C GLN A 123 -4.36 -4.77 16.83
N GLN A 124 -5.62 -4.67 17.23
CA GLN A 124 -6.76 -5.15 16.43
C GLN A 124 -6.86 -4.39 15.10
N GLU A 125 -6.70 -3.06 15.13
CA GLU A 125 -6.68 -2.22 13.94
C GLU A 125 -5.51 -2.58 13.02
N ALA A 126 -4.29 -2.69 13.55
CA ALA A 126 -3.11 -3.10 12.78
C ALA A 126 -3.27 -4.50 12.16
N HIS A 127 -3.82 -5.45 12.91
CA HIS A 127 -4.10 -6.79 12.40
C HIS A 127 -5.12 -6.76 11.26
N ALA A 128 -6.23 -6.03 11.44
CA ALA A 128 -7.25 -5.87 10.40
C ALA A 128 -6.66 -5.23 9.13
N THR A 129 -5.89 -4.14 9.26
CA THR A 129 -5.19 -3.51 8.13
C THR A 129 -4.24 -4.48 7.43
N THR A 130 -3.51 -5.31 8.17
CA THR A 130 -2.60 -6.33 7.61
C THR A 130 -3.37 -7.34 6.75
N LEU A 131 -4.51 -7.83 7.24
CA LEU A 131 -5.38 -8.75 6.50
C LEU A 131 -5.92 -8.09 5.23
N SER A 132 -6.38 -6.84 5.31
CA SER A 132 -6.87 -6.10 4.15
C SER A 132 -5.78 -5.90 3.08
N PHE A 133 -4.54 -5.57 3.47
CA PHE A 133 -3.44 -5.48 2.50
C PHE A 133 -3.09 -6.82 1.88
N ARG A 134 -3.08 -7.91 2.65
CA ARG A 134 -2.85 -9.26 2.11
C ARG A 134 -3.93 -9.66 1.11
N GLU A 135 -5.18 -9.28 1.36
CA GLU A 135 -6.29 -9.51 0.44
C GLU A 135 -6.11 -8.72 -0.86
N SER A 136 -5.88 -7.40 -0.76
CA SER A 136 -5.59 -6.57 -1.95
C SER A 136 -4.43 -7.11 -2.77
N ARG A 137 -3.36 -7.58 -2.12
CA ARG A 137 -2.24 -8.21 -2.81
C ARG A 137 -2.66 -9.45 -3.58
N ARG A 138 -3.47 -10.33 -2.97
CA ARG A 138 -3.97 -11.54 -3.62
C ARG A 138 -4.81 -11.18 -4.84
N SER A 139 -5.77 -10.28 -4.68
CA SER A 139 -6.66 -9.83 -5.76
C SER A 139 -5.90 -9.17 -6.90
N LEU A 140 -4.90 -8.33 -6.61
CA LEU A 140 -4.06 -7.71 -7.63
C LEU A 140 -3.20 -8.73 -8.39
N ASN A 141 -2.67 -9.74 -7.70
CA ASN A 141 -1.92 -10.82 -8.35
C ASN A 141 -2.81 -11.72 -9.21
N GLU A 142 -4.02 -12.04 -8.74
CA GLU A 142 -5.02 -12.76 -9.53
C GLU A 142 -5.38 -11.98 -10.80
N LEU A 143 -5.60 -10.67 -10.66
CA LEU A 143 -5.86 -9.78 -11.80
C LEU A 143 -4.66 -9.72 -12.77
N ALA A 144 -3.44 -9.61 -12.27
CA ALA A 144 -2.22 -9.62 -13.09
C ALA A 144 -2.05 -10.94 -13.87
N ASN A 145 -2.56 -12.06 -13.35
CA ASN A 145 -2.57 -13.35 -14.02
C ASN A 145 -3.72 -13.48 -15.04
N GLN A 146 -4.82 -12.74 -14.86
CA GLN A 146 -5.93 -12.67 -15.82
C GLN A 146 -5.62 -11.78 -17.03
N ILE A 147 -4.71 -10.82 -16.90
CA ILE A 147 -4.22 -10.05 -18.04
C ILE A 147 -3.51 -11.04 -18.98
N PRO A 148 -4.04 -11.27 -20.21
CA PRO A 148 -3.56 -12.35 -21.05
C PRO A 148 -2.07 -12.19 -21.37
N MET A 149 -1.26 -13.15 -20.87
CA MET A 149 0.18 -13.23 -21.18
C MET A 149 0.44 -13.55 -22.65
N ASN A 150 -0.54 -14.14 -23.33
CA ASN A 150 -0.35 -14.64 -24.66
C ASN A 150 -0.21 -13.46 -25.60
N GLN A 151 1.06 -13.09 -25.85
CA GLN A 151 1.47 -12.57 -27.13
C GLN A 151 0.76 -13.32 -28.25
N PHE A 152 0.45 -14.61 -28.11
CA PHE A 152 -0.38 -15.34 -29.07
C PHE A 152 -1.84 -14.89 -29.19
N GLN A 153 -2.53 -14.46 -28.13
CA GLN A 153 -3.91 -13.96 -28.22
C GLN A 153 -3.92 -12.51 -28.71
N LEU A 154 -2.95 -11.70 -28.27
CA LEU A 154 -2.70 -10.38 -28.82
C LEU A 154 -2.30 -10.47 -30.29
N LEU A 155 -1.39 -11.37 -30.65
CA LEU A 155 -0.96 -11.68 -32.02
C LEU A 155 -2.09 -12.31 -32.82
N HIS A 156 -2.94 -13.15 -32.25
CA HIS A 156 -4.12 -13.67 -32.96
C HIS A 156 -5.14 -12.56 -33.19
N HIS A 157 -5.26 -11.60 -32.27
CA HIS A 157 -6.06 -10.40 -32.47
C HIS A 157 -5.43 -9.47 -33.51
N GLU A 158 -4.11 -9.29 -33.48
CA GLU A 158 -3.33 -8.54 -34.48
C GLU A 158 -3.39 -9.23 -35.85
N LEU A 159 -3.30 -10.56 -35.93
CA LEU A 159 -3.41 -11.35 -37.15
C LEU A 159 -4.85 -11.30 -37.67
N PHE A 160 -5.85 -11.33 -36.79
CA PHE A 160 -7.24 -11.16 -37.18
C PHE A 160 -7.51 -9.74 -37.70
N GLN A 161 -6.98 -8.71 -37.05
CA GLN A 161 -7.04 -7.31 -37.48
C GLN A 161 -6.25 -7.10 -38.80
N ALA A 162 -5.05 -7.68 -38.91
CA ALA A 162 -4.22 -7.67 -40.10
C ALA A 162 -4.86 -8.46 -41.25
N HIS A 163 -5.58 -9.54 -40.95
CA HIS A 163 -6.35 -10.29 -41.94
C HIS A 163 -7.59 -9.51 -42.39
N ARG A 164 -8.29 -8.82 -41.49
CA ARG A 164 -9.33 -7.85 -41.88
C ARG A 164 -8.75 -6.72 -42.73
N TYR A 165 -7.54 -6.27 -42.43
CA TYR A 165 -6.82 -5.29 -43.25
C TYR A 165 -6.39 -5.86 -44.61
N SER A 166 -5.94 -7.11 -44.68
CA SER A 166 -5.58 -7.78 -45.93
C SER A 166 -6.81 -8.05 -46.79
N GLN A 167 -7.92 -8.50 -46.20
CA GLN A 167 -9.22 -8.61 -46.86
C GLN A 167 -9.72 -7.25 -47.34
N ALA A 168 -9.58 -6.17 -46.56
CA ALA A 168 -9.90 -4.81 -47.01
C ALA A 168 -8.97 -4.35 -48.16
N LYS A 169 -7.73 -4.85 -48.22
CA LYS A 169 -6.75 -4.59 -49.29
C LYS A 169 -7.06 -5.40 -50.55
N GLU A 170 -7.54 -6.64 -50.42
CA GLU A 170 -7.98 -7.53 -51.52
C GLU A 170 -9.34 -7.10 -52.07
N ALA A 171 -10.31 -6.76 -51.21
CA ALA A 171 -11.55 -6.11 -51.64
C ALA A 171 -11.28 -4.79 -52.39
N LYS A 172 -10.13 -4.13 -52.14
CA LYS A 172 -9.64 -2.98 -52.94
C LYS A 172 -8.92 -3.40 -54.21
N SER A 173 -8.27 -4.56 -54.27
CA SER A 173 -7.76 -5.14 -55.52
C SER A 173 -8.92 -5.46 -56.45
N ASP A 174 -9.96 -6.11 -55.93
CA ASP A 174 -11.17 -6.44 -56.67
C ASP A 174 -12.01 -5.20 -56.97
N ALA A 175 -12.12 -4.24 -56.04
CA ALA A 175 -12.77 -2.96 -56.32
C ALA A 175 -11.95 -2.07 -57.25
N LYS A 176 -10.60 -2.15 -57.27
CA LYS A 176 -9.76 -1.46 -58.27
C LYS A 176 -9.83 -2.17 -59.61
N ALA A 177 -9.84 -3.49 -59.67
CA ALA A 177 -10.04 -4.25 -60.90
C ALA A 177 -11.44 -4.00 -61.45
N SER A 178 -12.47 -4.03 -60.61
CA SER A 178 -13.85 -3.66 -60.95
C SER A 178 -13.99 -2.17 -61.30
N ALA A 179 -13.27 -1.27 -60.64
CA ALA A 179 -13.25 0.15 -60.97
C ALA A 179 -12.43 0.44 -62.24
N ILE A 180 -11.40 -0.33 -62.56
CA ILE A 180 -10.66 -0.28 -63.83
C ILE A 180 -11.60 -0.76 -64.94
N VAL A 181 -12.30 -1.88 -64.73
CA VAL A 181 -13.33 -2.40 -65.65
C VAL A 181 -14.51 -1.42 -65.79
N LYS A 182 -14.95 -0.74 -64.72
CA LYS A 182 -16.01 0.29 -64.76
C LYS A 182 -15.53 1.67 -65.22
N SER A 183 -14.23 1.98 -65.12
CA SER A 183 -13.64 3.23 -65.62
C SER A 183 -13.55 3.28 -67.13
N ILE A 184 -13.59 2.11 -67.77
CA ILE A 184 -13.80 1.97 -69.22
C ILE A 184 -15.22 2.44 -69.60
N LEU A 185 -16.19 2.42 -68.66
CA LEU A 185 -17.59 2.80 -68.88
C LEU A 185 -17.96 4.20 -68.33
N PHE A 186 -17.31 4.71 -67.27
CA PHE A 186 -17.62 6.03 -66.67
C PHE A 186 -16.36 6.73 -66.06
N PRO A 187 -15.73 7.69 -66.76
CA PRO A 187 -14.42 8.25 -66.39
C PRO A 187 -14.40 9.27 -65.24
N LEU A 188 -15.54 9.82 -64.80
CA LEU A 188 -15.59 10.96 -63.86
C LEU A 188 -15.69 10.59 -62.36
N GLY A 189 -15.86 9.32 -61.99
CA GLY A 189 -16.03 8.89 -60.58
C GLY A 189 -14.77 8.39 -59.87
N ILE A 190 -13.66 8.20 -60.58
CA ILE A 190 -12.45 7.48 -60.14
C ILE A 190 -11.75 8.13 -58.92
N PRO A 191 -11.63 9.47 -58.81
CA PRO A 191 -10.94 10.10 -57.68
C PRO A 191 -11.63 9.84 -56.33
N TRP A 192 -12.96 9.81 -56.28
CA TRP A 192 -13.74 9.66 -55.04
C TRP A 192 -13.62 8.26 -54.43
N PHE A 193 -13.57 7.21 -55.26
CA PHE A 193 -13.40 5.83 -54.79
C PHE A 193 -11.97 5.55 -54.30
N ILE A 194 -10.96 6.17 -54.91
CA ILE A 194 -9.56 6.06 -54.47
C ILE A 194 -9.38 6.75 -53.11
N GLU A 195 -9.94 7.94 -52.94
CA GLU A 195 -9.85 8.73 -51.70
C GLU A 195 -10.54 8.04 -50.52
N LYS A 196 -11.75 7.49 -50.72
CA LYS A 196 -12.48 6.73 -49.68
C LYS A 196 -11.73 5.46 -49.27
N ALA A 197 -11.04 4.83 -50.21
CA ALA A 197 -10.22 3.64 -49.98
C ALA A 197 -8.80 3.94 -49.45
N GLU A 198 -8.40 5.22 -49.43
CA GLU A 198 -7.17 5.70 -48.77
C GLU A 198 -7.47 6.14 -47.33
N ARG A 199 -8.61 6.81 -47.08
CA ARG A 199 -9.09 7.08 -45.71
C ARG A 199 -9.28 5.82 -44.88
N LYS A 200 -9.94 4.78 -45.43
CA LYS A 200 -10.06 3.47 -44.76
C LYS A 200 -8.71 2.79 -44.48
N ARG A 201 -7.66 3.07 -45.27
CA ARG A 201 -6.31 2.54 -45.05
C ARG A 201 -5.55 3.33 -43.99
N ALA A 202 -5.70 4.66 -43.97
CA ALA A 202 -5.16 5.49 -42.91
C ALA A 202 -5.79 5.11 -41.57
N GLU A 203 -7.12 4.96 -41.53
CA GLU A 203 -7.87 4.47 -40.36
C GLU A 203 -7.37 3.09 -39.91
N ALA A 204 -7.25 2.11 -40.81
CA ALA A 204 -6.83 0.77 -40.41
C ALA A 204 -5.35 0.65 -40.01
N ARG A 205 -4.45 1.47 -40.58
CA ARG A 205 -3.07 1.58 -40.06
C ARG A 205 -3.05 2.22 -38.68
N TRP A 206 -3.87 3.26 -38.47
CA TRP A 206 -4.01 3.91 -37.18
C TRP A 206 -4.53 2.93 -36.12
N VAL A 207 -5.55 2.11 -36.47
CA VAL A 207 -6.07 1.03 -35.61
C VAL A 207 -5.02 -0.04 -35.28
N MET A 208 -4.18 -0.45 -36.25
CA MET A 208 -3.07 -1.38 -35.95
C MET A 208 -2.01 -0.76 -35.04
N GLN A 209 -1.63 0.49 -35.29
CA GLN A 209 -0.63 1.19 -34.47
C GLN A 209 -1.15 1.42 -33.05
N ASP A 210 -2.43 1.77 -32.91
CA ASP A 210 -3.15 1.88 -31.64
C ASP A 210 -3.23 0.52 -30.92
N SER A 211 -3.50 -0.57 -31.64
CA SER A 211 -3.50 -1.93 -31.08
C SER A 211 -2.12 -2.35 -30.53
N MET A 212 -1.01 -2.05 -31.23
CA MET A 212 0.34 -2.34 -30.73
C MET A 212 0.68 -1.48 -29.50
N VAL A 213 0.26 -0.21 -29.49
CA VAL A 213 0.41 0.66 -28.32
C VAL A 213 -0.37 0.11 -27.13
N GLN A 214 -1.60 -0.36 -27.34
CA GLN A 214 -2.43 -0.96 -26.30
C GLN A 214 -1.86 -2.30 -25.78
N ALA A 215 -1.30 -3.13 -26.66
CA ALA A 215 -0.60 -4.36 -26.28
C ALA A 215 0.61 -4.08 -25.36
N ASN A 216 1.43 -3.10 -25.74
CA ASN A 216 2.58 -2.66 -24.95
C ASN A 216 2.13 -2.04 -23.62
N GLN A 217 1.02 -1.28 -23.61
CA GLN A 217 0.43 -0.76 -22.38
C GLN A 217 -0.04 -1.87 -21.45
N CYS A 218 -0.70 -2.93 -21.95
CA CYS A 218 -1.09 -4.08 -21.13
C CYS A 218 0.11 -4.82 -20.52
N ALA A 219 1.20 -4.98 -21.28
CA ALA A 219 2.44 -5.55 -20.77
C ALA A 219 3.07 -4.67 -19.67
N ALA A 220 3.07 -3.35 -19.87
CA ALA A 220 3.52 -2.39 -18.86
C ALA A 220 2.64 -2.40 -17.60
N SER A 221 1.30 -2.51 -17.74
CA SER A 221 0.37 -2.64 -16.62
C SER A 221 0.74 -3.78 -15.70
N ARG A 222 1.11 -4.93 -16.27
CA ARG A 222 1.48 -6.12 -15.48
C ARG A 222 2.74 -5.90 -14.65
N VAL A 223 3.74 -5.20 -15.20
CA VAL A 223 4.96 -4.82 -14.46
C VAL A 223 4.59 -3.92 -13.28
N VAL A 224 3.75 -2.91 -13.52
CA VAL A 224 3.28 -1.99 -12.47
C VAL A 224 2.48 -2.73 -11.39
N LEU A 225 1.59 -3.65 -11.77
CA LEU A 225 0.83 -4.47 -10.80
C LEU A 225 1.74 -5.37 -9.95
N SER A 226 2.78 -5.94 -10.56
CA SER A 226 3.76 -6.73 -9.82
C SER A 226 4.58 -5.88 -8.84
N GLN A 227 4.96 -4.67 -9.24
CA GLN A 227 5.65 -3.72 -8.36
C GLN A 227 4.75 -3.30 -7.20
N LEU A 228 3.50 -2.94 -7.49
CA LEU A 228 2.49 -2.60 -6.49
C LEU A 228 2.26 -3.75 -5.50
N SER A 229 2.15 -5.00 -5.98
CA SER A 229 2.05 -6.17 -5.11
C SER A 229 3.25 -6.28 -4.17
N GLY A 230 4.46 -6.00 -4.65
CA GLY A 230 5.68 -5.96 -3.84
C GLY A 230 5.63 -4.87 -2.76
N SER A 231 5.22 -3.65 -3.10
CA SER A 231 5.05 -2.56 -2.14
C SER A 231 4.00 -2.89 -1.07
N ILE A 232 2.86 -3.48 -1.46
CA ILE A 232 1.80 -3.92 -0.53
C ILE A 232 2.31 -5.00 0.42
N GLU A 233 3.10 -5.95 -0.07
CA GLU A 233 3.72 -6.97 0.77
C GLU A 233 4.68 -6.36 1.80
N HIS A 234 5.50 -5.39 1.37
CA HIS A 234 6.39 -4.68 2.26
C HIS A 234 5.61 -3.95 3.37
N MET A 235 4.55 -3.23 3.01
CA MET A 235 3.66 -2.56 3.96
C MET A 235 2.99 -3.54 4.93
N ALA A 236 2.47 -4.66 4.43
CA ALA A 236 1.83 -5.69 5.27
C ALA A 236 2.82 -6.27 6.28
N HIS A 237 4.08 -6.49 5.90
CA HIS A 237 5.12 -7.00 6.79
C HIS A 237 5.47 -6.01 7.92
N HIS A 238 5.54 -4.71 7.61
CA HIS A 238 5.75 -3.67 8.62
C HIS A 238 4.60 -3.62 9.64
N ILE A 239 3.36 -3.70 9.19
CA ILE A 239 2.19 -3.67 10.09
C ILE A 239 2.06 -4.98 10.88
N GLU A 240 2.44 -6.12 10.31
CA GLU A 240 2.52 -7.38 11.05
C GLU A 240 3.54 -7.31 12.19
N SER A 241 4.71 -6.72 11.92
CA SER A 241 5.73 -6.46 12.95
C SER A 241 5.18 -5.55 14.05
N LEU A 242 4.40 -4.53 13.69
CA LEU A 242 3.71 -3.66 14.64
C LEU A 242 2.69 -4.44 15.50
N THR A 243 1.94 -5.35 14.87
CA THR A 243 0.95 -6.18 15.56
C THR A 243 1.60 -7.06 16.63
N ASN A 244 2.75 -7.68 16.32
CA ASN A 244 3.51 -8.47 17.27
C ASN A 244 4.09 -7.61 18.40
N TRP A 245 4.60 -6.43 18.06
CA TRP A 245 5.12 -5.50 19.06
C TRP A 245 4.08 -5.05 20.09
N TRP A 246 2.80 -4.86 19.70
CA TRP A 246 1.75 -4.51 20.66
C TRP A 246 1.55 -5.58 21.77
N ILE A 247 1.82 -6.85 21.47
CA ILE A 247 1.79 -7.94 22.48
C ILE A 247 2.92 -7.74 23.50
N GLU A 248 4.11 -7.39 23.01
CA GLU A 248 5.27 -7.10 23.87
C GLU A 248 5.03 -5.88 24.75
N VAL A 249 4.36 -4.84 24.22
CA VAL A 249 3.95 -3.66 24.97
C VAL A 249 3.04 -4.02 26.13
N GLU A 250 2.04 -4.88 25.92
CA GLU A 250 1.15 -5.31 27.00
C GLU A 250 1.91 -6.04 28.10
N THR A 251 2.87 -6.89 27.72
CA THR A 251 3.75 -7.59 28.68
C THR A 251 4.64 -6.60 29.44
N ALA A 252 5.20 -5.61 28.75
CA ALA A 252 5.99 -4.55 29.37
C ALA A 252 5.16 -3.71 30.35
N LEU A 253 3.91 -3.36 29.97
CA LEU A 253 2.97 -2.63 30.82
C LEU A 253 2.61 -3.43 32.09
N ASN A 254 2.41 -4.74 31.98
CA ASN A 254 2.21 -5.62 33.14
C ASN A 254 3.43 -5.58 34.07
N SER A 255 4.63 -5.75 33.52
CA SER A 255 5.87 -5.70 34.30
C SER A 255 6.07 -4.35 34.99
N ILE A 256 5.76 -3.23 34.33
CA ILE A 256 5.83 -1.89 34.93
C ILE A 256 4.79 -1.76 36.05
N ALA A 257 3.55 -2.24 35.86
CA ALA A 257 2.49 -2.15 36.86
C ALA A 257 2.81 -2.92 38.16
N GLU A 258 3.51 -4.04 38.03
CA GLU A 258 3.99 -4.87 39.14
C GLU A 258 5.18 -4.24 39.89
N ASN A 259 5.95 -3.38 39.23
CA ASN A 259 7.21 -2.84 39.75
C ASN A 259 7.20 -1.30 39.93
N VAL A 260 6.03 -0.66 39.99
CA VAL A 260 5.91 0.81 40.06
C VAL A 260 6.70 1.41 41.21
N GLU A 261 6.58 0.84 42.41
CA GLU A 261 7.25 1.33 43.62
C GLU A 261 8.78 1.27 43.49
N ILE A 262 9.29 0.20 42.88
CA ILE A 262 10.73 0.03 42.61
C ILE A 262 11.19 1.08 41.59
N ILE A 263 10.43 1.27 40.51
CA ILE A 263 10.76 2.23 39.44
C ILE A 263 10.78 3.67 39.96
N GLN A 264 9.81 4.06 40.81
CA GLN A 264 9.78 5.40 41.42
C GLN A 264 10.88 5.60 42.48
N GLY A 265 11.24 4.54 43.21
CA GLY A 265 12.26 4.56 44.25
C GLY A 265 13.68 4.69 43.70
N ASP A 266 13.96 4.05 42.57
CA ASP A 266 15.30 3.93 42.00
C ASP A 266 15.67 5.09 41.05
N GLY A 267 16.75 5.80 41.39
CA GLY A 267 17.29 6.87 40.55
C GLY A 267 17.85 6.40 39.21
N TYR A 268 18.24 5.12 39.09
CA TYR A 268 18.82 4.55 37.87
C TYR A 268 17.85 4.59 36.69
N HIS A 269 16.56 4.36 36.93
CA HIS A 269 15.54 4.36 35.87
C HIS A 269 15.18 5.76 35.37
N LYS A 270 15.51 6.82 36.13
CA LYS A 270 15.15 8.22 35.81
C LYS A 270 15.64 8.66 34.43
N LEU A 271 16.93 8.42 34.11
CA LEU A 271 17.50 8.82 32.83
C LEU A 271 16.84 8.09 31.65
N ARG A 272 16.53 6.80 31.82
CA ARG A 272 15.87 5.99 30.80
C ARG A 272 14.43 6.42 30.57
N LEU A 273 13.67 6.72 31.63
CA LEU A 273 12.32 7.25 31.50
C LEU A 273 12.29 8.61 30.79
N ILE A 274 13.28 9.48 31.03
CA ILE A 274 13.42 10.75 30.31
C ILE A 274 13.68 10.52 28.81
N GLN A 275 14.58 9.60 28.47
CA GLN A 275 14.87 9.24 27.08
C GLN A 275 13.65 8.59 26.39
N LEU A 276 12.99 7.66 27.07
CA LEU A 276 11.79 6.98 26.61
C LEU A 276 10.67 7.98 26.33
N ARG A 277 10.44 8.95 27.24
CA ARG A 277 9.47 10.03 27.03
C ARG A 277 9.77 10.84 25.77
N LYS A 278 11.04 11.20 25.53
CA LYS A 278 11.45 11.92 24.31
C LYS A 278 11.20 11.09 23.05
N ARG A 279 11.50 9.78 23.09
CA ARG A 279 11.25 8.87 21.97
C ARG A 279 9.76 8.77 21.65
N TRP A 280 8.90 8.64 22.66
CA TRP A 280 7.45 8.65 22.46
C TRP A 280 6.90 9.97 21.93
N PHE A 281 7.46 11.10 22.34
CA PHE A 281 7.12 12.40 21.77
C PHE A 281 7.42 12.45 20.26
N LYS A 282 8.61 11.98 19.86
CA LYS A 282 8.99 11.87 18.44
C LYS A 282 8.04 10.95 17.68
N LEU A 283 7.81 9.74 18.20
CA LEU A 283 6.96 8.73 17.55
C LEU A 283 5.51 9.20 17.41
N ARG A 284 4.97 9.92 18.40
CA ARG A 284 3.65 10.58 18.28
C ARG A 284 3.62 11.54 17.08
N GLY A 285 4.67 12.34 16.92
CA GLY A 285 4.80 13.26 15.79
C GLY A 285 4.85 12.54 14.44
N GLU A 286 5.56 11.42 14.36
CA GLU A 286 5.65 10.58 13.16
C GLU A 286 4.30 9.94 12.81
N TYR A 287 3.59 9.36 13.78
CA TYR A 287 2.23 8.84 13.54
C TYR A 287 1.28 9.94 13.06
N LEU A 288 1.28 11.10 13.70
CA LEU A 288 0.43 12.22 13.28
C LEU A 288 0.77 12.71 11.87
N ARG A 289 2.06 12.79 11.53
CA ARG A 289 2.50 13.14 10.17
C ARG A 289 1.97 12.13 9.16
N TYR A 290 2.13 10.84 9.42
CA TYR A 290 1.60 9.78 8.56
C TYR A 290 0.08 9.92 8.35
N THR A 291 -0.70 10.12 9.42
CA THR A 291 -2.16 10.30 9.30
C THR A 291 -2.53 11.53 8.46
N GLN A 292 -1.76 12.62 8.56
CA GLN A 292 -1.95 13.82 7.74
C GLN A 292 -1.59 13.58 6.28
N GLU A 293 -0.54 12.81 6.01
CA GLU A 293 -0.16 12.43 4.65
C GLU A 293 -1.23 11.57 4.00
N VAL A 294 -1.72 10.54 4.68
CA VAL A 294 -2.86 9.73 4.21
C VAL A 294 -4.11 10.59 3.95
N ALA A 295 -4.41 11.56 4.83
CA ALA A 295 -5.54 12.46 4.63
C ALA A 295 -5.34 13.42 3.44
N ARG A 296 -4.10 13.72 3.05
CA ARG A 296 -3.77 14.59 1.90
C ARG A 296 -3.78 13.85 0.58
N LEU A 297 -3.70 12.53 0.60
CA LEU A 297 -3.79 11.70 -0.60
C LEU A 297 -5.20 11.89 -1.17
N ARG A 298 -5.30 12.82 -2.13
CA ARG A 298 -6.52 13.13 -2.88
C ARG A 298 -6.79 11.97 -3.82
N ILE A 299 -7.37 10.91 -3.27
CA ILE A 299 -8.02 9.90 -4.08
C ILE A 299 -9.33 10.57 -4.49
N THR A 300 -9.32 11.25 -5.64
CA THR A 300 -10.47 12.02 -6.15
C THR A 300 -11.65 11.10 -6.38
N ASP A 301 -12.66 11.19 -5.51
CA ASP A 301 -14.01 10.64 -5.67
C ASP A 301 -14.64 11.02 -7.04
#